data_AF-A0A1X7I694-F1
#
_entry.id   AF-A0A1X7I694-F1
#
_cell.length_a   1.000
_cell.length_b   1.000
_cell.length_c   1.000
_cell.angle_alpha   90.00
_cell.angle_beta   90.00
_cell.angle_gamma   90.00
#
_symmetry.space_group_name_H-M   'P 1'
#
loop_
_entity.id
_entity.type
_entity.pdbx_description
1 polymer ?
#
loop_
_entity_poly.entity_id
_entity_poly.type
_entity_poly.pdbx_seq_one_letter_code
_entity_poly.pdbx_strand_id
1 'polypeptide(L)'
;MGFNIAGIAINANLEDNITELSNILGENLVLDSEIDFETASENWKEEGIFDVYFGDRGTLIFGNTESLGDDFKAPKLQVFTFAISETSMLFAFTHSENNKILRAVMNVEGETVDEHGDELDVEENHDDISEVIWKQMSNVLGESYWKIEPDAKAYRYRIKENMHDKEDREIEAVYTAPTPKAPIVPSTPVVVQETDTPSEESEDSKKWWKFWK
;
A
#
# COMPACT_ATOMS: atom_id res chain seq x y z
N MET A 1 10.94 -3.61 22.60
CA MET A 1 10.68 -4.11 21.24
C MET A 1 10.11 -2.94 20.47
N GLY A 2 10.56 -2.70 19.24
CA GLY A 2 10.19 -1.50 18.52
C GLY A 2 8.89 -1.63 17.72
N PHE A 3 8.30 -0.51 17.33
CA PHE A 3 7.11 -0.46 16.49
C PHE A 3 7.44 -0.77 15.03
N ASN A 4 6.64 -1.64 14.42
CA ASN A 4 6.63 -1.97 12.99
C ASN A 4 5.17 -2.05 12.53
N ILE A 5 4.54 -0.88 12.44
CA ILE A 5 3.11 -0.72 12.14
C ILE A 5 2.92 0.28 11.01
N ALA A 6 1.89 0.06 10.22
CA ALA A 6 1.40 1.01 9.24
C ALA A 6 -0.11 1.11 9.35
N GLY A 7 -0.64 2.27 9.02
CA GLY A 7 -2.06 2.52 9.20
C GLY A 7 -2.55 3.85 8.67
N ILE A 8 -3.82 4.09 8.93
CA ILE A 8 -4.53 5.32 8.57
C ILE A 8 -5.31 5.78 9.80
N ALA A 9 -5.16 7.06 10.14
CA ALA A 9 -6.06 7.76 11.03
C ALA A 9 -7.01 8.65 10.23
N ILE A 10 -8.29 8.62 10.58
CA ILE A 10 -9.35 9.40 9.93
C ILE A 10 -10.07 10.21 11.00
N ASN A 11 -10.33 11.49 10.72
CA ASN A 11 -11.03 12.40 11.64
C ASN A 11 -12.57 12.21 11.69
N ALA A 12 -13.03 10.97 11.55
CA ALA A 12 -14.42 10.59 11.68
C ALA A 12 -14.50 9.18 12.26
N ASN A 13 -15.47 8.93 13.15
CA ASN A 13 -15.86 7.58 13.54
C ASN A 13 -16.72 6.98 12.41
N LEU A 14 -16.26 5.85 11.85
CA LEU A 14 -16.89 5.14 10.74
C LEU A 14 -17.54 3.80 11.15
N GLU A 15 -17.77 3.56 12.44
CA GLU A 15 -18.33 2.30 12.96
C GLU A 15 -19.67 1.94 12.30
N ASP A 16 -20.55 2.94 12.16
CA ASP A 16 -21.86 2.78 11.50
C ASP A 16 -21.80 2.92 9.97
N ASN A 17 -20.64 3.23 9.38
CA ASN A 17 -20.49 3.49 7.94
C ASN A 17 -19.36 2.69 7.29
N ILE A 18 -19.47 1.37 7.39
CA ILE A 18 -18.51 0.43 6.78
C ILE A 18 -18.37 0.60 5.26
N THR A 19 -19.42 1.08 4.59
CA THR A 19 -19.39 1.35 3.14
C THR A 19 -18.45 2.51 2.82
N GLU A 20 -18.45 3.57 3.63
CA GLU A 20 -17.50 4.67 3.49
C GLU A 20 -16.08 4.21 3.80
N LEU A 21 -15.86 3.42 4.86
CA LEU A 21 -14.55 2.81 5.15
C LEU A 21 -14.01 1.98 3.98
N SER A 22 -14.86 1.12 3.40
CA SER A 22 -14.53 0.32 2.20
C SER A 22 -14.16 1.21 1.01
N ASN A 23 -14.92 2.28 0.77
CA ASN A 23 -14.65 3.22 -0.32
C ASN A 23 -13.34 4.00 -0.11
N ILE A 24 -13.02 4.37 1.14
CA ILE A 24 -11.79 5.05 1.49
C ILE A 24 -10.62 4.13 1.15
N LEU A 25 -10.62 2.90 1.66
CA LEU A 25 -9.56 1.92 1.39
C LEU A 25 -9.52 1.45 -0.08
N GLY A 26 -10.58 1.65 -0.85
CA GLY A 26 -10.72 1.12 -2.20
C GLY A 26 -10.98 -0.39 -2.24
N GLU A 27 -11.30 -0.98 -1.09
CA GLU A 27 -11.42 -2.43 -0.89
C GLU A 27 -12.82 -2.82 -0.43
N ASN A 28 -13.27 -4.01 -0.83
CA ASN A 28 -14.55 -4.55 -0.37
C ASN A 28 -14.36 -5.29 0.96
N LEU A 29 -14.59 -4.61 2.08
CA LEU A 29 -14.36 -5.18 3.41
C LEU A 29 -15.51 -6.07 3.87
N VAL A 30 -15.17 -7.17 4.54
CA VAL A 30 -16.10 -8.02 5.29
C VAL A 30 -15.58 -8.19 6.70
N LEU A 31 -16.46 -8.03 7.69
CA LEU A 31 -16.13 -8.27 9.09
C LEU A 31 -15.78 -9.76 9.29
N ASP A 32 -14.59 -10.01 9.81
CA ASP A 32 -14.07 -11.34 10.14
C ASP A 32 -14.32 -11.66 11.62
N SER A 33 -13.86 -10.77 12.51
CA SER A 33 -13.97 -10.97 13.96
C SER A 33 -13.87 -9.66 14.76
N GLU A 34 -14.33 -9.72 16.01
CA GLU A 34 -14.04 -8.72 17.04
C GLU A 34 -12.74 -9.12 17.75
N ILE A 35 -11.83 -8.17 17.94
CA ILE A 35 -10.52 -8.34 18.58
C ILE A 35 -10.30 -7.20 19.59
N ASP A 36 -9.23 -7.29 20.38
CA ASP A 36 -8.79 -6.18 21.23
C ASP A 36 -7.79 -5.26 20.51
N PHE A 37 -7.59 -4.06 21.06
CA PHE A 37 -6.70 -3.06 20.50
C PHE A 37 -5.23 -3.50 20.52
N GLU A 38 -4.82 -4.25 21.54
CA GLU A 38 -3.48 -4.85 21.60
C GLU A 38 -3.22 -5.74 20.38
N THR A 39 -4.15 -6.64 20.06
CA THR A 39 -4.09 -7.49 18.85
C THR A 39 -4.15 -6.63 17.58
N ALA A 40 -5.03 -5.62 17.54
CA ALA A 40 -5.18 -4.74 16.38
C ALA A 40 -3.90 -3.97 16.06
N SER A 41 -3.12 -3.59 17.08
CA SER A 41 -1.89 -2.81 16.95
C SER A 41 -0.60 -3.62 16.91
N GLU A 42 -0.69 -4.95 16.84
CA GLU A 42 0.47 -5.83 16.68
C GLU A 42 1.34 -5.45 15.47
N ASN A 43 2.65 -5.58 15.66
CA ASN A 43 3.62 -5.40 14.60
C ASN A 43 3.37 -6.36 13.44
N TRP A 44 3.52 -5.86 12.22
CA TRP A 44 3.36 -6.59 10.96
C TRP A 44 1.93 -7.10 10.75
N LYS A 45 1.25 -6.56 9.74
CA LYS A 45 -0.06 -7.05 9.32
C LYS A 45 0.05 -7.89 8.06
N GLU A 46 -0.71 -8.98 8.03
CA GLU A 46 -0.86 -9.81 6.84
C GLU A 46 -1.57 -9.01 5.75
N GLU A 47 -1.22 -9.31 4.50
CA GLU A 47 -1.88 -8.72 3.33
C GLU A 47 -3.39 -9.04 3.34
N GLY A 48 -4.21 -8.04 3.02
CA GLY A 48 -5.67 -8.18 2.96
C GLY A 48 -6.38 -8.27 4.31
N ILE A 49 -5.67 -8.04 5.43
CA ILE A 49 -6.26 -7.84 6.75
C ILE A 49 -6.20 -6.36 7.12
N PHE A 50 -7.34 -5.83 7.59
CA PHE A 50 -7.44 -4.50 8.17
C PHE A 50 -8.02 -4.59 9.58
N ASP A 51 -7.23 -4.20 10.57
CA ASP A 51 -7.69 -4.13 11.96
C ASP A 51 -8.09 -2.69 12.28
N VAL A 52 -9.32 -2.48 12.73
CA VAL A 52 -9.94 -1.16 12.84
C VAL A 52 -10.38 -0.90 14.27
N TYR A 53 -9.89 0.20 14.82
CA TYR A 53 -10.34 0.78 16.07
C TYR A 53 -11.23 2.00 15.78
N PHE A 54 -12.41 2.01 16.38
CA PHE A 54 -13.34 3.14 16.29
C PHE A 54 -13.32 3.89 17.63
N GLY A 55 -12.72 5.07 17.63
CA GLY A 55 -12.72 5.97 18.79
C GLY A 55 -13.93 6.92 18.76
N ASP A 56 -14.04 7.78 19.77
CA ASP A 56 -15.19 8.71 19.88
C ASP A 56 -15.27 9.71 18.72
N ARG A 57 -14.11 10.12 18.18
CA ARG A 57 -13.99 11.20 17.18
C ARG A 57 -13.32 10.78 15.89
N GLY A 58 -12.67 9.62 15.86
CA GLY A 58 -11.85 9.18 14.74
C GLY A 58 -11.83 7.67 14.59
N THR A 59 -11.31 7.23 13.46
CA THR A 59 -11.10 5.82 13.14
C THR A 59 -9.63 5.59 12.90
N LEU A 60 -9.05 4.57 13.53
CA LEU A 60 -7.69 4.12 13.33
C LEU A 60 -7.71 2.75 12.66
N ILE A 61 -7.00 2.63 11.54
CA ILE A 61 -6.93 1.42 10.72
C ILE A 61 -5.48 0.98 10.71
N PHE A 62 -5.22 -0.28 11.05
CA PHE A 62 -3.92 -0.92 10.86
C PHE A 62 -4.00 -1.85 9.66
N GLY A 63 -2.96 -1.80 8.82
CA GLY A 63 -2.86 -2.62 7.63
C GLY A 63 -1.41 -2.85 7.24
N ASN A 64 -1.21 -3.67 6.21
CA ASN A 64 0.10 -3.83 5.61
C ASN A 64 0.46 -2.57 4.80
N THR A 65 1.71 -2.13 4.84
CA THR A 65 2.19 -0.95 4.09
C THR A 65 1.86 -1.02 2.59
N GLU A 66 1.89 -2.21 1.98
CA GLU A 66 1.56 -2.40 0.56
C GLU A 66 0.07 -2.22 0.27
N SER A 67 -0.79 -2.48 1.27
CA SER A 67 -2.26 -2.30 1.16
C SER A 67 -2.71 -0.87 1.43
N LEU A 68 -1.81 0.00 1.88
CA LEU A 68 -2.10 1.39 2.22
C LEU A 68 -1.54 2.30 1.11
N GLY A 69 -2.34 2.54 0.08
CA GLY A 69 -1.97 3.42 -1.04
C GLY A 69 -1.98 4.91 -0.68
N ASP A 70 -1.47 5.76 -1.55
CA ASP A 70 -1.41 7.23 -1.32
C ASP A 70 -2.69 7.97 -1.74
N ASP A 71 -3.59 7.32 -2.50
CA ASP A 71 -4.74 7.93 -3.17
C ASP A 71 -6.08 7.50 -2.55
N PHE A 72 -6.28 7.80 -1.26
CA PHE A 72 -7.57 7.53 -0.60
C PHE A 72 -8.66 8.52 -1.04
N LYS A 73 -9.85 8.00 -1.33
CA LYS A 73 -11.02 8.81 -1.71
C LYS A 73 -11.90 9.08 -0.49
N ALA A 74 -11.51 10.07 0.29
CA ALA A 74 -12.20 10.56 1.48
C ALA A 74 -12.61 12.05 1.34
N PRO A 75 -13.66 12.38 0.56
CA PRO A 75 -14.11 13.76 0.41
C PRO A 75 -14.60 14.30 1.76
N LYS A 76 -14.16 15.51 2.15
CA LYS A 76 -14.51 16.18 3.43
C LYS A 76 -13.94 15.56 4.70
N LEU A 77 -13.02 14.61 4.57
CA LEU A 77 -12.31 14.02 5.69
C LEU A 77 -10.84 14.41 5.65
N GLN A 78 -10.23 14.39 6.82
CA GLN A 78 -8.78 14.42 7.00
C GLN A 78 -8.33 12.98 7.18
N VAL A 79 -7.37 12.59 6.36
CA VAL A 79 -6.80 11.24 6.34
C VAL A 79 -5.31 11.38 6.55
N PHE A 80 -4.81 10.65 7.54
CA PHE A 80 -3.40 10.62 7.89
C PHE A 80 -2.89 9.19 7.82
N THR A 81 -2.18 8.89 6.75
CA THR A 81 -1.53 7.60 6.50
C THR A 81 -0.15 7.63 7.11
N PHE A 82 0.26 6.56 7.77
CA PHE A 82 1.56 6.47 8.41
C PHE A 82 2.19 5.08 8.26
N ALA A 83 3.52 5.06 8.29
CA ALA A 83 4.33 3.87 8.46
C ALA A 83 5.44 4.16 9.46
N ILE A 84 5.53 3.33 10.50
CA ILE A 84 6.54 3.38 11.55
C ILE A 84 7.23 2.02 11.57
N SER A 85 8.50 1.98 11.20
CA SER A 85 9.37 0.81 11.35
C SER A 85 10.65 1.20 12.06
N GLU A 86 10.66 1.03 13.38
CA GLU A 86 11.86 1.27 14.19
C GLU A 86 12.98 0.29 13.87
N THR A 87 12.64 -0.92 13.41
CA THR A 87 13.64 -1.92 13.04
C THR A 87 14.42 -1.51 11.77
N SER A 88 13.75 -0.86 10.83
CA SER A 88 14.35 -0.38 9.59
C SER A 88 14.69 1.12 9.62
N MET A 89 14.44 1.81 10.76
CA MET A 89 14.49 3.26 10.88
C MET A 89 13.74 3.99 9.75
N LEU A 90 12.57 3.47 9.37
CA LEU A 90 11.70 4.05 8.35
C LEU A 90 10.49 4.70 9.03
N PHE A 91 10.32 5.98 8.78
CA PHE A 91 9.19 6.77 9.27
C PHE A 91 8.62 7.57 8.10
N ALA A 92 7.40 7.26 7.73
CA ALA A 92 6.73 7.93 6.62
C ALA A 92 5.31 8.32 7.00
N PHE A 93 4.83 9.42 6.44
CA PHE A 93 3.44 9.78 6.53
C PHE A 93 2.96 10.58 5.33
N THR A 94 1.65 10.51 5.11
CA THR A 94 0.92 11.33 4.14
C THR A 94 -0.29 11.90 4.85
N HIS A 95 -0.38 13.23 4.91
CA HIS A 95 -1.54 13.96 5.39
C HIS A 95 -2.33 14.52 4.21
N SER A 96 -3.60 14.17 4.14
CA SER A 96 -4.50 14.63 3.09
C SER A 96 -5.81 15.15 3.66
N GLU A 97 -6.38 16.13 2.97
CA GLU A 97 -7.69 16.67 3.28
C GLU A 97 -8.45 16.86 1.96
N ASN A 98 -9.72 16.45 1.91
CA ASN A 98 -10.55 16.57 0.70
C ASN A 98 -9.92 15.93 -0.56
N ASN A 99 -9.30 14.75 -0.43
CA ASN A 99 -8.59 14.04 -1.50
C ASN A 99 -7.39 14.80 -2.09
N LYS A 100 -6.84 15.77 -1.35
CA LYS A 100 -5.64 16.49 -1.73
C LYS A 100 -4.56 16.23 -0.69
N ILE A 101 -3.42 15.73 -1.13
CA ILE A 101 -2.22 15.63 -0.30
C ILE A 101 -1.78 17.05 0.07
N LEU A 102 -1.72 17.31 1.38
CA LEU A 102 -1.27 18.58 1.94
C LEU A 102 0.20 18.51 2.35
N ARG A 103 0.61 17.36 2.88
CA ARG A 103 1.98 17.09 3.34
C ARG A 103 2.29 15.60 3.19
N ALA A 104 3.48 15.26 2.73
CA ALA A 104 4.00 13.90 2.74
C ALA A 104 5.50 13.95 3.05
N VAL A 105 5.96 13.03 3.90
CA VAL A 105 7.37 12.93 4.31
C VAL A 105 7.75 11.46 4.38
N MET A 106 8.93 11.13 3.87
CA MET A 106 9.57 9.83 4.04
C MET A 106 10.98 10.01 4.59
N ASN A 107 11.22 9.47 5.78
CA ASN A 107 12.50 9.44 6.45
C ASN A 107 13.01 8.00 6.56
N VAL A 108 14.26 7.78 6.17
CA VAL A 108 14.92 6.46 6.19
C VAL A 108 16.29 6.64 6.82
N GLU A 109 16.58 5.87 7.87
CA GLU A 109 17.85 5.92 8.61
C GLU A 109 18.23 7.33 9.11
N GLY A 110 17.23 8.17 9.42
CA GLY A 110 17.41 9.54 9.89
C GLY A 110 17.55 10.58 8.78
N GLU A 111 17.57 10.18 7.51
CA GLU A 111 17.61 11.09 6.36
C GLU A 111 16.24 11.20 5.70
N THR A 112 15.77 12.43 5.45
CA THR A 112 14.56 12.66 4.65
C THR A 112 14.88 12.40 3.18
N VAL A 113 14.31 11.34 2.64
CA VAL A 113 14.54 10.90 1.25
C VAL A 113 13.47 11.40 0.29
N ASP A 114 12.28 11.73 0.81
CA ASP A 114 11.19 12.34 0.06
C ASP A 114 10.36 13.29 0.93
N GLU A 115 9.91 14.39 0.35
CA GLU A 115 9.18 15.44 1.06
C GLU A 115 8.38 16.32 0.09
N HIS A 116 7.08 16.46 0.34
CA HIS A 116 6.16 17.25 -0.47
C HIS A 116 5.13 17.99 0.39
N GLY A 117 4.75 19.19 -0.04
CA GLY A 117 3.68 19.98 0.61
C GLY A 117 4.16 20.84 1.78
N ASP A 118 3.21 21.53 2.41
CA ASP A 118 3.50 22.52 3.46
C ASP A 118 3.66 21.82 4.82
N GLU A 119 4.68 22.21 5.60
CA GLU A 119 4.91 21.70 6.95
C GLU A 119 3.66 21.82 7.83
N LEU A 120 3.40 20.77 8.62
CA LEU A 120 2.33 20.76 9.60
C LEU A 120 2.74 21.53 10.86
N ASP A 121 1.77 22.13 11.56
CA ASP A 121 2.01 22.83 12.84
C ASP A 121 2.76 21.98 13.89
N VAL A 122 2.62 20.64 13.83
CA VAL A 122 3.32 19.71 14.72
C VAL A 122 4.81 19.58 14.41
N GLU A 123 5.24 19.84 13.16
CA GLU A 123 6.64 19.79 12.74
C GLU A 123 7.45 20.95 13.33
N GLU A 124 6.83 22.11 13.58
CA GLU A 124 7.51 23.28 14.16
C GLU A 124 8.10 23.03 15.56
N ASN A 125 7.58 22.04 16.28
CA ASN A 125 7.92 21.75 17.67
C ASN A 125 8.64 20.40 17.87
N HIS A 126 8.83 19.63 16.79
CA HIS A 126 9.34 18.26 16.85
C HIS A 126 10.28 17.97 15.68
N ASP A 127 11.57 17.79 15.97
CA ASP A 127 12.59 17.47 14.97
C ASP A 127 12.57 15.97 14.56
N ASP A 128 11.99 15.10 15.39
CA ASP A 128 11.90 13.66 15.14
C ASP A 128 10.58 13.33 14.42
N ILE A 129 10.70 12.82 13.19
CA ILE A 129 9.55 12.42 12.35
C ILE A 129 8.67 11.37 13.05
N SER A 130 9.24 10.49 13.86
CA SER A 130 8.45 9.52 14.63
C SER A 130 7.52 10.23 15.62
N GLU A 131 8.02 11.26 16.32
CA GLU A 131 7.21 12.07 17.23
C GLU A 131 6.13 12.85 16.46
N VAL A 132 6.47 13.42 15.31
CA VAL A 132 5.51 14.09 14.40
C VAL A 132 4.37 13.14 14.04
N ILE A 133 4.66 11.89 13.66
CA ILE A 133 3.65 10.89 13.32
C ILE A 133 2.69 10.65 14.49
N TRP A 134 3.22 10.38 15.69
CA TRP A 134 2.39 10.11 16.86
C TRP A 134 1.53 11.31 17.26
N LYS A 135 2.07 12.52 17.17
CA LYS A 135 1.34 13.76 17.48
C LYS A 135 0.26 14.03 16.45
N GLN A 136 0.59 13.93 15.17
CA GLN A 136 -0.39 14.19 14.12
C GLN A 136 -1.51 13.15 14.11
N MET A 137 -1.19 11.87 14.32
CA MET A 137 -2.20 10.84 14.51
C MET A 137 -3.13 11.18 15.69
N SER A 138 -2.57 11.65 16.81
CA SER A 138 -3.40 12.05 17.97
C SER A 138 -4.32 13.23 17.64
N ASN A 139 -3.85 14.19 16.84
CA ASN A 139 -4.67 15.33 16.40
C ASN A 139 -5.84 14.89 15.52
N VAL A 140 -5.58 13.95 14.60
CA VAL A 140 -6.58 13.44 13.66
C VAL A 140 -7.62 12.55 14.37
N LEU A 141 -7.18 11.67 15.26
CA LEU A 141 -8.09 10.79 16.02
C LEU A 141 -8.89 11.55 17.08
N GLY A 142 -8.34 12.66 17.60
CA GLY A 142 -8.92 13.39 18.73
C GLY A 142 -8.61 12.77 20.10
N GLU A 143 -7.81 11.70 20.14
CA GLU A 143 -7.28 11.06 21.33
C GLU A 143 -5.86 10.52 21.07
N SER A 144 -5.11 10.24 22.13
CA SER A 144 -3.75 9.74 21.99
C SER A 144 -3.75 8.22 21.89
N TYR A 145 -2.95 7.66 20.98
CA TYR A 145 -2.71 6.21 20.88
C TYR A 145 -2.41 5.56 22.24
N TRP A 146 -1.57 6.22 23.05
CA TRP A 146 -1.16 5.74 24.38
C TRP A 146 -2.27 5.75 25.45
N LYS A 147 -3.42 6.34 25.15
CA LYS A 147 -4.59 6.39 26.04
C LYS A 147 -5.66 5.36 25.69
N ILE A 148 -5.53 4.69 24.54
CA ILE A 148 -6.44 3.62 24.15
C ILE A 148 -6.10 2.41 25.02
N GLU A 149 -7.09 1.89 25.73
CA GLU A 149 -6.89 0.73 26.60
C GLU A 149 -6.53 -0.51 25.75
N PRO A 150 -5.58 -1.36 26.18
CA PRO A 150 -5.19 -2.55 25.40
C PRO A 150 -6.36 -3.49 25.11
N ASP A 151 -7.33 -3.61 26.02
CA ASP A 151 -8.55 -4.43 25.89
C ASP A 151 -9.70 -3.69 25.20
N ALA A 152 -9.47 -2.47 24.70
CA ALA A 152 -10.47 -1.72 23.96
C ALA A 152 -10.90 -2.48 22.71
N LYS A 153 -12.18 -2.33 22.37
CA LYS A 153 -12.80 -3.04 21.26
C LYS A 153 -12.23 -2.60 19.91
N ALA A 154 -11.78 -3.56 19.11
CA ALA A 154 -11.40 -3.37 17.73
C ALA A 154 -12.02 -4.48 16.85
N TYR A 155 -11.93 -4.31 15.53
CA TYR A 155 -12.58 -5.19 14.59
C TYR A 155 -11.64 -5.55 13.45
N ARG A 156 -11.55 -6.85 13.14
CA ARG A 156 -10.78 -7.35 12.01
C ARG A 156 -11.67 -7.47 10.78
N TYR A 157 -11.23 -6.86 9.70
CA TYR A 157 -11.85 -6.96 8.38
C TYR A 157 -10.90 -7.68 7.41
N ARG A 158 -11.50 -8.36 6.43
CA ARG A 158 -10.79 -8.97 5.30
C ARG A 158 -11.33 -8.46 3.98
N ILE A 159 -10.48 -8.44 2.97
CA ILE A 159 -10.90 -8.18 1.59
C ILE A 159 -11.77 -9.35 1.12
N LYS A 160 -12.94 -9.03 0.58
CA LYS A 160 -13.80 -10.01 -0.07
C LYS A 160 -13.16 -10.46 -1.38
N GLU A 161 -12.76 -11.72 -1.47
CA GLU A 161 -12.33 -12.30 -2.75
C GLU A 161 -13.43 -12.14 -3.80
N ASN A 162 -13.17 -11.37 -4.85
CA ASN A 162 -14.00 -11.40 -6.04
C ASN A 162 -13.63 -12.65 -6.84
N MET A 163 -14.63 -13.47 -7.19
CA MET A 163 -14.43 -14.69 -7.99
C MET A 163 -13.87 -14.45 -9.40
N HIS A 164 -13.58 -13.20 -9.79
CA HIS A 164 -13.04 -12.85 -11.11
C HIS A 164 -11.51 -12.82 -11.16
N ASP A 165 -10.82 -12.70 -10.03
CA ASP A 165 -9.34 -12.55 -10.02
C ASP A 165 -8.58 -13.88 -10.01
N LYS A 166 -9.29 -15.02 -10.03
CA LYS A 166 -8.66 -16.35 -10.13
C LYS A 166 -8.18 -16.68 -11.54
N GLU A 167 -8.76 -16.09 -12.58
CA GLU A 167 -8.40 -16.42 -13.97
C GLU A 167 -7.02 -15.83 -14.36
N ASP A 168 -6.60 -14.71 -13.78
CA ASP A 168 -5.32 -14.09 -14.13
C ASP A 168 -4.12 -14.70 -13.36
N ARG A 169 -4.32 -15.25 -12.16
CA ARG A 169 -3.25 -15.91 -11.38
C ARG A 169 -2.93 -17.33 -11.84
N GLU A 170 -3.85 -18.04 -12.52
CA GLU A 170 -3.58 -19.39 -13.03
C GLU A 170 -2.84 -19.40 -14.39
N ILE A 171 -2.83 -18.29 -15.14
CA ILE A 171 -2.19 -18.26 -16.47
C ILE A 171 -0.66 -18.20 -16.39
N GLU A 172 -0.06 -17.66 -15.31
CA GLU A 172 1.41 -17.61 -15.19
C GLU A 172 2.07 -18.95 -14.80
N ALA A 173 1.30 -19.95 -14.34
CA ALA A 173 1.85 -21.22 -13.86
C ALA A 173 2.01 -22.31 -14.94
N VAL A 174 1.63 -22.06 -16.21
CA VAL A 174 1.70 -23.07 -17.30
C VAL A 174 2.53 -22.57 -18.50
N TYR A 175 3.78 -22.20 -18.26
CA TYR A 175 4.82 -22.28 -19.30
C TYR A 175 5.69 -23.52 -19.06
N THR A 176 5.14 -24.70 -19.33
CA THR A 176 5.96 -25.90 -19.54
C THR A 176 6.71 -25.75 -20.86
N ALA A 177 8.05 -25.76 -20.78
CA ALA A 177 8.98 -25.64 -21.91
C ALA A 177 8.60 -26.57 -23.09
N PRO A 178 8.71 -26.11 -24.36
CA PRO A 178 8.50 -26.97 -25.51
C PRO A 178 9.62 -28.01 -25.60
N THR A 179 9.27 -29.29 -25.54
CA THR A 179 10.16 -30.41 -25.86
C THR A 179 10.71 -30.28 -27.29
N PRO A 180 12.02 -30.47 -27.52
CA PRO A 180 12.61 -30.39 -28.86
C PRO A 180 12.19 -31.62 -29.69
N LYS A 181 11.53 -31.38 -30.83
CA LYS A 181 11.28 -32.41 -31.84
C LYS A 181 12.56 -32.69 -32.64
N ALA A 182 12.89 -33.97 -32.78
CA ALA A 182 14.03 -34.49 -33.53
C ALA A 182 14.00 -34.13 -35.03
N PRO A 183 15.15 -34.13 -35.73
CA PRO A 183 15.27 -33.63 -37.10
C PRO A 183 14.80 -34.66 -38.14
N ILE A 184 14.02 -34.21 -39.11
CA ILE A 184 13.66 -34.96 -40.32
C ILE A 184 14.55 -34.47 -41.47
N VAL A 185 15.29 -35.39 -42.08
CA VAL A 185 16.19 -35.19 -43.25
C VAL A 185 15.37 -35.28 -44.58
N PRO A 186 15.92 -34.94 -45.77
CA PRO A 186 15.26 -34.04 -46.72
C PRO A 186 14.78 -34.75 -48.00
N SER A 187 13.89 -34.09 -48.75
CA SER A 187 13.67 -34.39 -50.16
C SER A 187 13.48 -33.09 -50.96
N THR A 188 14.51 -32.77 -51.75
CA THR A 188 14.58 -31.75 -52.81
C THR A 188 13.87 -32.23 -54.09
N PRO A 189 13.82 -31.47 -55.22
CA PRO A 189 13.85 -30.01 -55.41
C PRO A 189 12.77 -29.52 -56.44
N VAL A 190 12.44 -28.23 -56.47
CA VAL A 190 12.07 -27.53 -57.72
C VAL A 190 12.66 -26.11 -57.71
N VAL A 191 13.31 -25.77 -58.83
CA VAL A 191 14.08 -24.57 -59.21
C VAL A 191 13.08 -23.49 -59.72
N VAL A 192 13.25 -22.17 -59.53
CA VAL A 192 13.90 -21.21 -60.47
C VAL A 192 13.71 -19.74 -59.98
N GLN A 193 14.84 -19.00 -59.97
CA GLN A 193 15.15 -17.55 -60.18
C GLN A 193 14.63 -16.45 -59.22
N GLU A 194 15.53 -15.76 -58.48
CA GLU A 194 16.28 -14.49 -58.78
C GLU A 194 15.37 -13.24 -58.66
N THR A 195 15.56 -12.30 -57.73
CA THR A 195 16.65 -11.30 -57.69
C THR A 195 16.55 -10.42 -56.41
N ASP A 196 17.70 -9.84 -56.05
CA ASP A 196 17.97 -8.57 -55.35
C ASP A 196 17.74 -8.37 -53.83
N THR A 197 18.86 -8.00 -53.18
CA THR A 197 19.11 -7.50 -51.80
C THR A 197 19.12 -5.95 -51.81
N PRO A 198 19.36 -5.18 -50.70
CA PRO A 198 19.55 -5.51 -49.27
C PRO A 198 18.83 -4.52 -48.29
N SER A 199 19.23 -4.58 -47.00
CA SER A 199 18.99 -3.63 -45.88
C SER A 199 17.64 -3.79 -45.15
N GLU A 200 17.51 -3.71 -43.83
CA GLU A 200 18.41 -3.22 -42.78
C GLU A 200 17.96 -3.82 -41.43
N GLU A 201 18.89 -3.93 -40.49
CA GLU A 201 18.71 -4.44 -39.14
C GLU A 201 17.65 -3.67 -38.33
N SER A 202 16.86 -4.39 -37.53
CA SER A 202 16.32 -3.83 -36.28
C SER A 202 16.16 -4.94 -35.24
N GLU A 203 17.29 -5.37 -34.67
CA GLU A 203 17.29 -5.75 -33.27
C GLU A 203 17.31 -4.45 -32.45
N ASP A 204 16.26 -4.18 -31.68
CA ASP A 204 16.48 -3.95 -30.26
C ASP A 204 15.16 -4.01 -29.48
N SER A 205 14.99 -5.17 -28.87
CA SER A 205 14.15 -5.38 -27.72
C SER A 205 14.69 -4.61 -26.50
N LYS A 206 13.77 -3.94 -25.78
CA LYS A 206 13.74 -3.82 -24.31
C LYS A 206 14.98 -3.22 -23.62
N LYS A 207 14.89 -1.97 -23.14
CA LYS A 207 15.37 -1.56 -21.79
C LYS A 207 14.54 -0.38 -21.25
N TRP A 208 13.61 -0.67 -20.33
CA TRP A 208 12.66 0.28 -19.72
C TRP A 208 13.09 0.81 -18.34
N TRP A 209 14.40 0.77 -18.04
CA TRP A 209 14.91 1.01 -16.67
C TRP A 209 16.00 2.08 -16.58
N LYS A 210 15.94 3.13 -17.41
CA LYS A 210 16.91 4.23 -17.35
C LYS A 210 16.23 5.59 -17.29
N PHE A 211 15.46 5.81 -16.24
CA PHE A 211 15.14 7.14 -15.75
C PHE A 211 15.03 7.00 -14.25
N TRP A 212 16.07 7.36 -13.51
CA TRP A 212 16.14 7.85 -12.13
C TRP A 212 17.63 7.81 -11.75
N LYS A 213 18.30 8.95 -11.96
CA LYS A 213 19.61 9.27 -11.38
C LYS A 213 19.73 10.78 -11.24
#